data_AF-A0A2L1TRR9-F1
#
_entry.id   AF-A0A2L1TRR9-F1
#
_cell.length_a   1.000
_cell.length_b   1.000
_cell.length_c   1.000
_cell.angle_alpha   90.00
_cell.angle_beta   90.00
_cell.angle_gamma   90.00
#
_symmetry.space_group_name_H-M   'P 1'
#
loop_
_entity.id
_entity.type
_entity.pdbx_description
1 polymer ?
#
loop_
_entity_poly.entity_id
_entity_poly.type
_entity_poly.pdbx_seq_one_letter_code
_entity_poly.pdbx_strand_id
1 'polypeptide(L)' 'MDKRKVITAYRRGILTMQECAQILGVDSLQIKGMVNDPNLIEKPRVVKGKPAANE' A
#
# COMPACT_ATOMS: atom_id res chain seq x y z
N MET A 1 -3.49 -9.01 7.31
CA MET A 1 -2.48 -8.52 6.34
C MET A 1 -2.59 -7.00 6.27
N ASP A 2 -1.47 -6.27 6.15
CA ASP A 2 -1.53 -4.79 6.09
C ASP A 2 -2.23 -4.31 4.81
N LYS A 3 -3.19 -3.39 4.98
CA LYS A 3 -3.87 -2.70 3.86
C LYS A 3 -2.91 -2.16 2.81
N ARG A 4 -1.78 -1.56 3.23
CA ARG A 4 -0.77 -1.04 2.30
C ARG A 4 -0.12 -2.12 1.44
N LYS A 5 0.18 -3.29 2.03
CA LYS A 5 0.77 -4.41 1.30
C LYS A 5 -0.21 -4.99 0.29
N VAL A 6 -1.49 -5.08 0.67
CA VAL A 6 -2.56 -5.55 -0.22
C VAL A 6 -2.75 -4.60 -1.41
N ILE A 7 -2.84 -3.28 -1.16
CA ILE A 7 -2.97 -2.27 -2.23
C ILE A 7 -1.73 -2.26 -3.15
N THR A 8 -0.53 -2.44 -2.58
CA THR A 8 0.71 -2.52 -3.36
C THR A 8 0.72 -3.77 -4.25
N ALA A 9 0.29 -4.91 -3.73
CA ALA A 9 0.19 -6.16 -4.50
C ALA A 9 -0.84 -6.05 -5.62
N TYR A 10 -2.00 -5.42 -5.38
CA TYR A 10 -2.99 -5.11 -6.42
C TYR A 10 -2.40 -4.26 -7.55
N ARG A 11 -1.70 -3.17 -7.20
CA ARG A 11 -1.06 -2.28 -8.19
C ARG A 11 0.06 -2.97 -8.98
N ARG A 12 0.72 -3.96 -8.37
CA ARG A 12 1.71 -4.81 -9.02
C ARG A 12 1.10 -5.92 -9.88
N GLY A 13 -0.23 -6.07 -9.90
CA GLY A 13 -0.93 -7.14 -10.61
C GLY A 13 -0.81 -8.51 -9.95
N ILE A 14 -0.37 -8.58 -8.70
CA ILE A 14 -0.22 -9.84 -7.94
C ILE A 14 -1.58 -10.32 -7.41
N LEU A 15 -2.43 -9.38 -7.01
CA LEU A 15 -3.77 -9.64 -6.49
C LEU A 15 -4.82 -8.96 -7.36
N THR A 16 -6.01 -9.56 -7.41
CA THR A 16 -7.18 -8.94 -8.02
C THR A 16 -7.95 -8.05 -7.03
N MET A 17 -8.85 -7.21 -7.53
CA MET A 17 -9.68 -6.34 -6.68
C MET A 17 -10.58 -7.15 -5.73
N GLN A 18 -11.05 -8.32 -6.17
CA GLN A 18 -11.87 -9.23 -5.37
C GLN A 18 -11.07 -9.87 -4.23
N GLU A 19 -9.84 -10.31 -4.52
CA GLU A 19 -8.96 -10.84 -3.48
C GLU A 19 -8.61 -9.75 -2.45
N CYS A 20 -8.38 -8.53 -2.89
CA CYS A 20 -8.15 -7.40 -1.97
C CYS A 20 -9.34 -7.15 -1.06
N ALA A 21 -10.56 -7.21 -1.61
CA ALA A 21 -11.80 -7.11 -0.86
C ALA A 21 -11.93 -8.23 0.20
N GLN A 22 -11.65 -9.47 -0.18
CA GLN A 22 -11.68 -10.62 0.74
C GLN A 22 -10.61 -10.53 1.83
N ILE A 23 -9.37 -10.16 1.50
CA ILE A 23 -8.26 -10.06 2.46
C ILE A 23 -8.50 -8.93 3.46
N LEU A 24 -9.08 -7.82 3.01
CA LEU A 24 -9.33 -6.64 3.85
C LEU A 24 -10.72 -6.64 4.50
N GLY A 25 -11.60 -7.56 4.09
CA GLY A 25 -12.98 -7.63 4.60
C GLY A 25 -13.81 -6.40 4.23
N VAL A 26 -13.59 -5.81 3.05
CA VAL A 26 -14.30 -4.60 2.59
C VAL A 26 -14.81 -4.77 1.16
N ASP A 27 -15.73 -3.91 0.73
CA ASP A 27 -16.24 -3.93 -0.63
C ASP A 27 -15.22 -3.46 -1.68
N SER A 28 -15.33 -4.00 -2.89
CA SER A 28 -14.52 -3.64 -4.07
C SER A 28 -14.53 -2.14 -4.39
N LEU A 29 -15.64 -1.42 -4.17
CA LEU A 29 -15.73 0.04 -4.32
C LEU A 29 -14.82 0.76 -3.32
N GLN A 30 -14.76 0.27 -2.08
CA GLN A 30 -13.87 0.83 -1.07
C GLN A 30 -12.41 0.58 -1.45
N ILE A 31 -12.11 -0.61 -1.98
CA ILE A 31 -10.78 -0.89 -2.54
C ILE A 31 -10.44 0.12 -3.63
N LYS A 32 -11.34 0.37 -4.59
CA LYS A 32 -11.12 1.33 -5.69
C LYS A 32 -10.79 2.75 -5.19
N GLY A 33 -11.46 3.20 -4.13
CA GLY A 33 -11.13 4.46 -3.45
C GLY A 33 -9.76 4.43 -2.79
N MET A 34 -9.41 3.33 -2.12
CA MET A 34 -8.11 3.13 -1.48
C MET A 34 -6.94 3.07 -2.46
N VAL A 35 -7.11 2.48 -3.66
CA VAL A 35 -6.03 2.41 -4.64
C VAL A 35 -5.67 3.79 -5.20
N ASN A 36 -6.65 4.68 -5.28
CA ASN A 36 -6.47 6.07 -5.70
C ASN A 36 -5.99 6.99 -4.57
N ASP A 37 -5.99 6.52 -3.32
CA ASP A 37 -5.57 7.34 -2.20
C ASP A 37 -4.03 7.49 -2.17
N PRO A 38 -3.52 8.72 -2.30
CA PRO A 38 -2.08 8.96 -2.37
C PRO A 38 -1.34 8.74 -1.04
N ASN A 39 -2.04 8.58 0.09
CA ASN A 39 -1.44 8.30 1.40
C ASN A 39 -1.23 6.79 1.64
N LEU A 40 -1.96 5.95 0.91
CA LEU A 40 -1.77 4.48 0.91
C LEU A 40 -0.69 4.02 -0.05
N ILE A 41 -0.30 4.90 -0.98
CA ILE A 41 0.98 4.80 -1.64
C ILE A 41 2.02 4.91 -0.53
N GLU A 42 2.67 3.79 -0.20
CA GLU A 42 3.95 3.88 0.49
C GLU A 42 4.82 4.74 -0.43
N LYS A 43 4.91 6.04 -0.15
CA LYS A 43 6.07 6.84 -0.56
C LYS A 43 7.24 5.92 -0.27
N PRO A 44 8.11 5.62 -1.26
CA PRO A 44 9.29 4.81 -1.00
C PRO A 44 9.85 5.42 0.28
N ARG A 45 9.84 4.63 1.36
CA ARG A 45 10.43 5.08 2.61
C ARG A 45 11.85 5.34 2.17
N VAL A 46 12.17 6.60 1.90
CA VAL A 46 13.53 7.07 1.92
C VAL A 46 13.89 6.71 3.34
N VAL A 47 14.51 5.54 3.48
CA VAL A 47 15.36 5.21 4.60
C VAL A 47 16.24 6.42 4.65
N LYS A 48 15.85 7.38 5.50
CA LYS A 48 16.65 8.54 5.83
C LYS A 48 17.79 7.89 6.59
N GLY A 49 18.75 7.36 5.84
CA GLY A 49 20.06 7.04 6.32
C GLY A 49 20.48 8.32 7.01
N LYS A 50 20.48 8.27 8.35
CA LYS A 50 21.08 9.32 9.15
C LYS A 50 22.49 9.49 8.55
N PRO A 51 22.87 10.67 8.06
CA PRO A 51 24.28 10.88 7.78
C PRO A 51 24.99 10.71 9.11
N ALA A 52 25.96 9.80 9.12
CA ALA A 52 26.97 9.76 10.14
C ALA A 52 27.76 11.07 10.11
N ALA A 53 28.37 11.39 11.27
CA ALA A 53 29.38 12.42 11.51
C ALA A 53 28.89 13.86 11.76
N ASN A 54 29.05 14.26 13.03
CA ASN A 54 29.57 15.53 13.58
C ASN A 54 29.05 15.61 15.04
N GLU A 55 29.85 15.76 16.10
CA GLU A 55 31.25 16.12 16.36
C GLU A 55 31.64 15.48 17.70
#